data_AF-A0A435DAH2-F1
#
_entry.id   AF-A0A435DAH2-F1
#
_cell.length_a   1.000
_cell.length_b   1.000
_cell.length_c   1.000
_cell.angle_alpha   90.00
_cell.angle_beta   90.00
_cell.angle_gamma   90.00
#
_symmetry.space_group_name_H-M   'P 1'
#
loop_
_entity.id
_entity.type
_entity.pdbx_description
1 polymer ?
#
loop_
_entity_poly.entity_id
_entity_poly.type
_entity_poly.pdbx_seq_one_letter_code
_entity_poly.pdbx_strand_id
1 'polypeptide(L)' 'MGDPHTDRRPIGRRMTPQRADYRRLAQAAEIGTVTRGQLAVLAQNLTCTGLISATESHLLVTLVNT' A
#
# COMPACT_ATOMS: atom_id res chain seq x y z
N MET A 1 -17.65 -22.59 22.09
CA MET A 1 -18.41 -21.62 21.30
C MET A 1 -17.76 -20.27 21.53
N GLY A 2 -16.87 -19.83 20.62
CA GLY A 2 -16.12 -18.59 20.77
C GLY A 2 -16.99 -17.40 20.34
N ASP A 3 -17.01 -16.35 21.14
CA ASP A 3 -17.73 -15.12 20.84
C ASP A 3 -17.39 -14.59 19.44
N PRO A 4 -18.38 -14.15 18.64
CA PRO A 4 -18.12 -13.40 17.44
C PRO A 4 -17.74 -11.99 17.90
N HIS A 5 -16.55 -11.83 18.48
CA HIS A 5 -15.87 -10.56 18.41
C HIS A 5 -15.72 -10.28 16.93
N THR A 6 -16.68 -9.54 16.37
CA THR A 6 -16.60 -8.92 15.07
C THR A 6 -15.28 -8.20 15.07
N ASP A 7 -14.27 -8.85 14.51
CA ASP A 7 -12.89 -8.40 14.48
C ASP A 7 -12.87 -7.25 13.49
N ARG A 8 -13.33 -6.10 14.00
CA ARG A 8 -13.74 -4.95 13.21
C ARG A 8 -12.44 -4.32 12.76
N ARG A 9 -11.96 -4.81 11.62
CA ARG A 9 -10.69 -4.39 11.04
C ARG A 9 -10.55 -2.86 11.14
N PRO A 10 -9.37 -2.34 11.50
CA PRO A 10 -9.13 -0.91 11.63
C PRO A 10 -9.65 -0.13 10.43
N ILE A 11 -9.99 1.16 10.59
CA ILE A 11 -10.69 1.97 9.57
C ILE A 11 -9.99 1.92 8.19
N GLY A 12 -8.65 1.81 8.12
CA GLY A 12 -7.89 1.61 6.87
C GLY A 12 -7.75 0.17 6.37
N ARG A 13 -8.18 -0.82 7.15
CA ARG A 13 -8.10 -2.27 6.86
C ARG A 13 -9.46 -2.94 6.71
N ARG A 14 -10.57 -2.21 6.81
CA ARG A 14 -11.93 -2.72 6.56
C ARG A 14 -12.05 -3.27 5.14
N MET A 15 -12.88 -4.30 4.96
CA MET A 15 -13.23 -4.78 3.62
C MET A 15 -14.54 -4.13 3.20
N THR A 16 -14.43 -3.06 2.43
CA THR A 16 -15.54 -2.44 1.71
C THR A 16 -15.64 -3.05 0.32
N PRO A 17 -16.81 -3.01 -0.35
CA PRO A 17 -16.96 -3.47 -1.73
C PRO A 17 -15.96 -2.81 -2.68
N GLN A 18 -15.81 -1.49 -2.59
CA GLN A 18 -14.82 -0.72 -3.37
C GLN A 18 -13.40 -1.25 -3.17
N ARG A 19 -13.02 -1.61 -1.93
CA ARG A 19 -11.70 -2.16 -1.65
C ARG A 19 -11.53 -3.57 -2.21
N ALA A 20 -12.59 -4.36 -2.32
CA ALA A 20 -12.54 -5.65 -3.02
C ALA A 20 -12.25 -5.46 -4.51
N ASP A 21 -12.81 -4.42 -5.13
CA ASP A 21 -12.57 -4.09 -6.54
C ASP A 21 -11.14 -3.61 -6.79
N TYR A 22 -10.64 -2.67 -5.97
CA TYR A 22 -9.25 -2.24 -6.05
C TYR A 22 -8.26 -3.39 -5.80
N ARG A 23 -8.59 -4.33 -4.91
CA ARG A 23 -7.77 -5.53 -4.71
C ARG A 23 -7.78 -6.44 -5.92
N ARG A 24 -8.94 -6.67 -6.56
CA ARG A 24 -9.02 -7.47 -7.79
C ARG A 24 -8.20 -6.83 -8.93
N LEU A 25 -8.31 -5.52 -9.10
CA LEU A 25 -7.48 -4.75 -10.04
C LEU A 25 -5.98 -4.91 -9.75
N ALA A 26 -5.57 -4.73 -8.50
CA ALA A 26 -4.17 -4.89 -8.11
C ALA A 26 -3.64 -6.32 -8.29
N GLN A 27 -4.49 -7.33 -8.10
CA GLN A 27 -4.13 -8.74 -8.31
C GLN A 27 -4.02 -9.10 -9.79
N ALA A 28 -4.85 -8.49 -10.65
CA ALA A 28 -4.81 -8.67 -12.08
C ALA A 28 -3.69 -7.87 -12.76
N ALA A 29 -3.12 -6.87 -12.07
CA ALA A 29 -2.01 -6.10 -12.57
C ALA A 29 -0.73 -6.95 -12.57
N GLU A 30 -0.17 -7.17 -13.75
CA GLU A 30 1.17 -7.74 -13.89
C GLU A 30 2.20 -6.72 -13.36
N ILE A 31 2.73 -6.99 -12.17
CA ILE A 31 3.81 -6.19 -11.60
C ILE A 31 5.10 -6.65 -12.28
N GLY A 32 5.60 -5.86 -13.21
CA GLY A 32 6.94 -6.04 -13.77
C GLY A 32 8.02 -5.91 -12.68
N THR A 33 9.25 -6.32 -12.99
CA THR A 33 10.36 -6.16 -12.06
C THR A 33 10.87 -4.72 -12.07
N VAL A 34 10.90 -4.08 -10.91
CA VAL A 34 11.60 -2.79 -10.72
C VAL A 34 12.90 -3.04 -9.97
N THR A 35 13.97 -2.37 -10.39
CA THR A 35 15.23 -2.41 -9.64
C THR A 35 15.07 -1.61 -8.34
N ARG A 36 15.90 -1.94 -7.35
CA ARG A 36 15.94 -1.20 -6.07
C ARG A 36 16.14 0.30 -6.27
N GLY A 37 17.00 0.69 -7.22
CA GLY A 37 17.23 2.09 -7.57
C GLY A 37 15.99 2.76 -8.16
N GLN A 38 15.29 2.08 -9.07
CA GLN A 38 14.03 2.59 -9.63
C GLN A 38 12.96 2.76 -8.55
N LEU A 39 12.87 1.82 -7.61
CA LEU A 39 11.92 1.88 -6.51
C LEU A 39 12.22 3.04 -5.55
N ALA A 40 13.50 3.32 -5.26
CA ALA A 40 13.91 4.45 -4.42
C ALA A 40 13.56 5.80 -5.05
N VAL A 41 13.75 5.95 -6.37
CA VAL A 41 13.35 7.15 -7.11
C VAL A 41 11.82 7.29 -7.13
N LEU A 42 11.09 6.20 -7.34
CA LEU A 42 9.64 6.20 -7.33
C LEU A 42 9.08 6.62 -5.96
N ALA A 43 9.68 6.13 -4.88
CA ALA A 43 9.32 6.44 -3.49
C ALA A 43 9.35 7.95 -3.20
N GLN A 44 10.37 8.65 -3.70
CA GLN A 44 10.49 10.11 -3.55
C GLN A 44 9.44 10.84 -4.39
N ASN A 45 9.25 10.43 -5.64
CA ASN A 45 8.30 11.07 -6.56
C ASN A 45 6.83 10.81 -6.20
N LEU A 46 6.53 9.76 -5.44
CA LEU A 46 5.18 9.44 -4.98
C LEU A 46 4.57 10.53 -4.10
N THR A 47 5.37 11.32 -3.39
CA THR A 47 4.86 12.48 -2.62
C THR A 47 4.16 13.51 -3.50
N CYS A 48 4.64 13.70 -4.74
CA CYS A 48 4.06 14.64 -5.71
C CYS A 48 2.68 14.20 -6.22
N THR A 49 2.29 12.94 -6.01
CA THR A 49 0.96 12.44 -6.41
C THR A 49 -0.13 12.78 -5.39
N GLY A 50 0.25 13.24 -4.18
CA GLY A 50 -0.68 13.42 -3.06
C GLY A 50 -1.25 12.12 -2.49
N LEU A 51 -0.83 10.94 -3.00
CA LEU A 51 -1.29 9.63 -2.54
C LEU A 51 -0.64 9.20 -1.22
N ILE A 52 0.59 9.67 -0.96
CA ILE A 52 1.32 9.42 0.28
C ILE A 52 1.91 10.72 0.84
N SER A 53 1.99 10.79 2.16
CA SER A 53 2.60 11.90 2.89
C SER A 53 4.14 11.87 2.82
N ALA A 54 4.76 13.00 3.18
CA ALA A 54 6.22 13.11 3.28
C ALA A 54 6.80 12.08 4.26
N THR A 55 6.11 11.81 5.37
CA THR A 55 6.53 10.82 6.37
C THR A 55 6.46 9.39 5.82
N GLU A 56 5.38 9.05 5.12
CA GLU A 56 5.22 7.73 4.49
C GLU A 56 6.25 7.49 3.39
N SER A 57 6.54 8.50 2.57
CA SER A 57 7.61 8.44 1.58
C SER A 57 8.98 8.22 2.22
N HIS A 58 9.29 8.95 3.30
CA HIS A 58 10.54 8.76 4.03
C HIS A 58 10.70 7.33 4.56
N LEU A 59 9.66 6.78 5.20
CA LEU A 59 9.66 5.39 5.67
C LEU A 59 9.85 4.40 4.51
N LEU A 60 9.19 4.64 3.37
CA LEU A 60 9.30 3.78 2.19
C LEU A 60 10.72 3.80 1.61
N VAL A 61 11.36 4.99 1.53
CA VAL A 61 12.76 5.12 1.12
C VAL A 61 13.69 4.39 2.09
N THR A 62 13.46 4.49 3.40
CA THR A 62 14.25 3.76 4.40
C THR A 62 14.13 2.26 4.21
N LEU A 63 12.91 1.73 4.02
CA LEU A 63 12.66 0.30 3.80
C LEU A 63 13.28 -0.22 2.50
N VAL A 64 13.24 0.58 1.43
CA VAL A 64 13.88 0.23 0.15
C VAL A 64 15.40 0.21 0.30
N ASN A 65 15.96 1.04 1.19
CA ASN A 65 17.40 1.18 1.39
C ASN A 65 18.00 0.32 2.52
N THR A 66 17.19 -0.37 3.32
CA THR A 66 17.63 -1.49 4.16
C THR A 66 17.79 -2.79 3.37
#